data_AF-A0AAE0TYA6-F1
#
_entry.id   AF-A0AAE0TYA6-F1
#
_cell.length_a   1.000
_cell.length_b   1.000
_cell.length_c   1.000
_cell.angle_alpha   90.00
_cell.angle_beta   90.00
_cell.angle_gamma   90.00
#
_symmetry.space_group_name_H-M   'P 1'
#
loop_
_entity.id
_entity.type
_entity.pdbx_description
1 polymer ?
#
loop_
_entity_poly.entity_id
_entity_poly.type
_entity_poly.pdbx_seq_one_letter_code
_entity_poly.pdbx_strand_id
1 'polypeptide(L)'
;MASRRGFNATDETAYSVGSETRQHADLAWQYLQATDLASLPPTTVIKRSLTVRSVVSTSSSFALRSQRAIGRPDLQEIIEIGKGLQGAVFEQVGKSLAMKEYGNNATLRTNLLHEASLHRSVYNAFAKYDVIIGSEVKVPQLFRIILDTDTFWDENLSKFPTEYRQPGTMVQMERILPLPKIIRRSLIVQFYPNNGVPLDANSVDEILNETANKHCKKNKAMHPLPLITQTPTDQHTPQGTHPATSSTLSL
;
A
#
# COMPACT_ATOMS: atom_id res chain seq x y z
N MET A 1 -6.91 -33.82 31.64
CA MET A 1 -8.11 -33.02 31.30
C MET A 1 -8.34 -32.04 32.43
N ALA A 2 -8.06 -30.75 32.22
CA ALA A 2 -8.30 -29.71 33.23
C ALA A 2 -8.97 -28.52 32.53
N SER A 3 -10.20 -28.26 32.98
CA SER A 3 -11.14 -27.27 32.48
C SER A 3 -10.72 -25.86 32.89
N ARG A 4 -10.48 -24.97 31.92
CA ARG A 4 -10.34 -23.52 32.13
C ARG A 4 -11.68 -22.84 31.84
N ARG A 5 -12.49 -22.65 32.88
CA ARG A 5 -13.39 -21.49 33.00
C ARG A 5 -12.49 -20.28 33.25
N GLY A 6 -12.59 -19.15 32.55
CA GLY A 6 -13.77 -18.35 32.34
C GLY A 6 -13.55 -17.05 33.13
N PHE A 7 -12.73 -16.14 32.59
CA PHE A 7 -12.58 -14.78 33.12
C PHE A 7 -13.36 -13.83 32.22
N ASN A 8 -14.58 -13.54 32.65
CA ASN A 8 -15.29 -12.32 32.27
C ASN A 8 -14.56 -11.17 32.96
N ALA A 9 -13.83 -10.38 32.18
CA ALA A 9 -13.42 -9.04 32.57
C ALA A 9 -14.21 -8.07 31.69
N THR A 10 -14.97 -7.22 32.37
CA THR A 10 -15.76 -6.11 31.83
C THR A 10 -14.97 -5.28 30.83
N ASP A 11 -15.64 -4.99 29.72
CA ASP A 11 -15.18 -4.21 28.57
C ASP A 11 -15.03 -2.74 28.97
N GLU A 12 -13.94 -2.41 29.66
CA GLU A 12 -13.42 -1.05 29.67
C GLU A 12 -12.73 -0.83 28.32
N THR A 13 -13.40 -0.04 27.48
CA THR A 13 -12.89 0.44 26.20
C THR A 13 -11.65 1.30 26.44
N ALA A 14 -10.49 0.65 26.56
CA ALA A 14 -9.21 1.31 26.65
C ALA A 14 -8.89 1.94 25.29
N TYR A 15 -9.38 3.17 25.07
CA TYR A 15 -8.95 4.03 23.98
C TYR A 15 -7.59 4.62 24.35
N SER A 16 -6.52 3.93 23.98
CA SER A 16 -5.18 4.51 23.98
C SER A 16 -4.70 4.59 22.55
N VAL A 17 -5.12 5.67 21.90
CA VAL A 17 -4.58 6.14 20.63
C VAL A 17 -3.15 6.64 20.92
N GLY A 18 -2.15 6.14 20.20
CA GLY A 18 -0.75 6.59 20.37
C GLY A 18 -0.60 8.07 20.02
N SER A 19 0.45 8.73 20.51
CA SER A 19 0.65 10.19 20.33
C SER A 19 0.55 10.66 18.87
N GLU A 20 1.07 9.89 17.91
CA GLU A 20 1.00 10.21 16.48
C GLU A 20 -0.40 9.98 15.90
N THR A 21 -1.10 8.93 16.34
CA THR A 21 -2.48 8.66 15.90
C THR A 21 -3.49 9.60 16.59
N ARG A 22 -3.16 10.18 17.75
CA ARG A 22 -3.97 11.20 18.43
C ARG A 22 -4.06 12.47 17.60
N GLN A 23 -2.93 12.96 17.09
CA GLN A 23 -2.91 14.16 16.23
C GLN A 23 -3.82 14.03 15.01
N HIS A 24 -3.93 12.83 14.43
CA HIS A 24 -4.86 12.58 13.33
C HIS A 24 -6.30 12.31 13.77
N ALA A 25 -6.52 11.71 14.94
CA ALA A 25 -7.85 11.54 15.52
C ALA A 25 -8.50 12.89 15.87
N ASP A 26 -7.71 13.89 16.27
CA ASP A 26 -8.19 15.24 16.58
C ASP A 26 -8.76 15.97 15.35
N LEU A 27 -8.39 15.54 14.14
CA LEU A 27 -8.95 16.05 12.88
C LEU A 27 -10.21 15.30 12.42
N ALA A 28 -10.54 14.18 13.06
CA ALA A 28 -11.68 13.37 12.67
C ALA A 28 -12.98 13.98 13.18
N TRP A 29 -13.93 14.23 12.28
CA TRP A 29 -15.27 14.69 12.66
C TRP A 29 -16.25 13.54 12.81
N GLN A 30 -15.88 12.34 12.33
CA GLN A 30 -16.76 11.18 12.34
C GLN A 30 -16.04 9.93 12.84
N TYR A 31 -16.55 9.38 13.94
CA TYR A 31 -16.20 8.03 14.40
C TYR A 31 -17.22 7.03 13.85
N LEU A 32 -16.72 5.99 13.20
CA LEU A 32 -17.54 4.94 12.60
C LEU A 32 -17.24 3.62 13.28
N GLN A 33 -18.27 2.94 13.79
CA GLN A 33 -18.11 1.57 14.28
C GLN A 33 -18.16 0.60 13.11
N ALA A 34 -17.22 -0.35 13.07
CA ALA A 34 -17.16 -1.34 12.00
C ALA A 34 -18.44 -2.20 11.90
N THR A 35 -19.14 -2.41 13.01
CA THR A 35 -20.43 -3.12 13.08
C THR A 35 -21.54 -2.36 12.34
N ASP A 36 -21.60 -1.05 12.50
CA ASP A 36 -22.62 -0.21 11.88
C ASP A 36 -22.44 -0.19 10.36
N LEU A 37 -21.18 -0.12 9.92
CA LEU A 37 -20.79 -0.17 8.51
C LEU A 37 -21.18 -1.49 7.84
N ALA A 38 -21.26 -2.61 8.59
CA ALA A 38 -21.58 -3.92 8.02
C ALA A 38 -23.00 -4.01 7.47
N SER A 39 -23.92 -3.15 7.94
CA SER A 39 -25.30 -3.08 7.46
C SER A 39 -25.50 -2.21 6.22
N LEU A 40 -24.47 -1.45 5.81
CA LEU A 40 -24.59 -0.46 4.74
C LEU A 40 -24.21 -1.03 3.37
N PRO A 41 -24.76 -0.49 2.27
CA PRO A 41 -24.32 -0.82 0.93
C PRO A 41 -22.82 -0.52 0.74
N PRO A 42 -22.06 -1.34 -0.03
CA PRO A 42 -20.62 -1.17 -0.20
C PRO A 42 -20.17 0.23 -0.65
N THR A 43 -20.92 0.86 -1.56
CA THR A 43 -20.67 2.23 -2.02
C THR A 43 -20.73 3.25 -0.87
N THR A 44 -21.68 3.06 0.06
CA THR A 44 -21.86 3.93 1.22
C THR A 44 -20.76 3.72 2.24
N VAL A 45 -20.36 2.45 2.48
CA VAL A 45 -19.20 2.13 3.34
C VAL A 45 -17.95 2.85 2.83
N ILE A 46 -17.66 2.76 1.53
CA ILE A 46 -16.49 3.42 0.91
C ILE A 46 -16.57 4.94 1.08
N LYS A 47 -17.70 5.56 0.68
CA LYS A 47 -17.88 7.01 0.75
C LYS A 47 -17.72 7.57 2.17
N ARG A 48 -18.23 6.86 3.18
CA ARG A 48 -18.13 7.30 4.58
C ARG A 48 -16.75 7.03 5.19
N SER A 49 -16.10 5.92 4.82
CA SER A 49 -14.91 5.45 5.54
C SER A 49 -13.59 5.88 4.92
N LEU A 50 -13.57 6.32 3.66
CA LEU A 50 -12.36 6.78 2.97
C LEU A 50 -12.20 8.31 2.93
N THR A 51 -12.91 9.02 3.81
CA THR A 51 -12.71 10.46 3.97
C THR A 51 -11.57 10.71 4.96
N VAL A 52 -10.84 11.81 4.79
CA VAL A 52 -9.80 12.22 5.76
C VAL A 52 -10.36 12.66 7.12
N ARG A 53 -11.68 12.76 7.24
CA ARG A 53 -12.41 13.21 8.45
C ARG A 53 -13.08 12.05 9.20
N SER A 54 -12.88 10.82 8.75
CA SER A 54 -13.49 9.63 9.35
C SER A 54 -12.43 8.73 9.97
N VAL A 55 -12.69 8.26 11.19
CA VAL A 55 -11.91 7.20 11.85
C VAL A 55 -12.82 5.99 12.05
N VAL A 56 -12.38 4.83 11.56
CA VAL A 56 -13.10 3.57 11.78
C VAL A 56 -12.54 2.89 13.02
N SER A 57 -13.37 2.77 14.05
CA SER A 57 -13.04 2.00 15.24
C SER A 57 -13.20 0.51 14.94
N THR A 58 -12.18 -0.27 15.30
CA THR A 58 -12.16 -1.72 15.07
C THR A 58 -11.40 -2.43 16.19
N SER A 59 -11.99 -3.50 16.70
CA SER A 59 -11.38 -4.44 17.65
C SER A 59 -10.54 -5.53 16.96
N SER A 60 -10.03 -5.25 15.75
CA SER A 60 -9.24 -6.22 15.01
C SER A 60 -7.99 -6.65 15.78
N SER A 61 -7.54 -7.89 15.55
CA SER A 61 -6.29 -8.39 16.13
C SER A 61 -5.08 -7.51 15.81
N PHE A 62 -5.08 -6.87 14.63
CA PHE A 62 -4.06 -5.89 14.23
C PHE A 62 -4.07 -4.64 15.13
N ALA A 63 -5.25 -4.05 15.35
CA ALA A 63 -5.40 -2.87 16.19
C ALA A 63 -4.99 -3.17 17.63
N LEU A 64 -5.48 -4.28 18.19
CA LEU A 64 -5.14 -4.73 19.54
C LEU A 64 -3.63 -4.97 19.71
N ARG A 65 -3.00 -5.66 18.75
CA ARG A 65 -1.55 -5.93 18.78
C ARG A 65 -0.76 -4.63 18.73
N SER A 66 -1.11 -3.72 17.83
CA SER A 66 -0.43 -2.44 17.69
C SER A 66 -0.56 -1.63 18.98
N GLN A 67 -1.78 -1.51 19.51
CA GLN A 67 -2.04 -0.77 20.73
C GLN A 67 -1.25 -1.28 21.94
N ARG A 68 -1.16 -2.61 22.10
CA ARG A 68 -0.39 -3.24 23.19
C ARG A 68 1.11 -2.95 23.11
N ALA A 69 1.64 -2.74 21.91
CA ALA A 69 3.07 -2.49 21.69
C ALA A 69 3.44 -1.00 21.78
N ILE A 70 2.46 -0.08 21.83
CA ILE A 70 2.74 1.35 21.99
C ILE A 70 3.45 1.57 23.33
N GLY A 71 4.62 2.21 23.29
CA GLY A 71 5.44 2.49 24.48
C GLY A 71 6.09 1.26 25.12
N ARG A 72 6.03 0.09 24.47
CA ARG A 72 6.55 -1.20 24.97
C ARG A 72 7.60 -1.77 24.02
N PRO A 73 8.87 -1.33 24.07
CA PRO A 73 9.89 -1.71 23.09
C PRO A 73 10.13 -3.22 22.95
N ASP A 74 9.83 -3.98 24.01
CA ASP A 74 9.86 -5.45 24.08
C ASP A 74 8.80 -6.11 23.17
N LEU A 75 7.67 -5.45 22.95
CA LEU A 75 6.59 -5.93 22.08
C LEU A 75 6.64 -5.36 20.65
N GLN A 76 7.56 -4.44 20.37
CA GLN A 76 7.69 -3.77 19.07
C GLN A 76 8.50 -4.60 18.08
N GLU A 77 8.01 -5.81 17.78
CA GLU A 77 8.57 -6.69 16.76
C GLU A 77 8.56 -6.00 15.37
N ILE A 78 9.50 -6.42 14.52
CA ILE A 78 9.56 -5.98 13.13
C ILE A 78 9.10 -7.14 12.25
N ILE A 79 8.02 -6.93 11.50
CA ILE A 79 7.32 -8.00 10.77
C ILE A 79 7.33 -7.68 9.28
N GLU A 80 7.65 -8.66 8.43
CA GLU A 80 7.49 -8.54 6.98
C GLU A 80 6.00 -8.40 6.64
N ILE A 81 5.63 -7.31 5.98
CA ILE A 81 4.26 -7.05 5.52
C ILE A 81 4.11 -7.15 4.00
N GLY A 82 5.21 -7.29 3.27
CA GLY A 82 5.20 -7.53 1.84
C GLY A 82 6.58 -7.80 1.28
N LYS A 83 6.62 -8.62 0.23
CA LYS A 83 7.83 -8.96 -0.52
C LYS A 83 7.56 -9.00 -2.02
N GLY A 84 8.49 -8.45 -2.78
CA GLY A 84 8.46 -8.37 -4.23
C GLY A 84 9.86 -8.35 -4.85
N LEU A 85 9.92 -8.08 -6.16
CA LEU A 85 11.18 -8.06 -6.91
C LEU A 85 12.16 -7.00 -6.40
N GLN A 86 11.63 -5.88 -5.91
CA GLN A 86 12.39 -4.74 -5.39
C GLN A 86 12.64 -4.83 -3.87
N GLY A 87 12.54 -6.03 -3.30
CA GLY A 87 12.85 -6.29 -1.90
C GLY A 87 11.63 -6.47 -1.00
N ALA A 88 11.82 -6.18 0.29
CA ALA A 88 10.88 -6.46 1.35
C ALA A 88 10.45 -5.18 2.08
N VAL A 89 9.23 -5.18 2.60
CA VAL A 89 8.65 -4.10 3.38
C VAL A 89 8.26 -4.64 4.74
N PHE A 90 8.63 -3.91 5.79
CA PHE A 90 8.42 -4.27 7.17
C PHE A 90 7.56 -3.24 7.89
N GLU A 91 6.76 -3.69 8.85
CA GLU A 91 6.17 -2.84 9.89
C GLU A 91 6.99 -2.97 11.17
N GLN A 92 7.04 -1.90 11.98
CA GLN A 92 7.36 -2.03 13.41
C GLN A 92 6.05 -1.98 14.20
N VAL A 93 5.72 -3.06 14.91
CA VAL A 93 4.44 -3.17 15.64
C VAL A 93 4.32 -2.03 16.66
N GLY A 94 3.14 -1.40 16.73
CA GLY A 94 2.89 -0.29 17.64
C GLY A 94 3.48 1.06 17.20
N LYS A 95 4.10 1.14 16.03
CA LYS A 95 4.50 2.40 15.39
C LYS A 95 3.84 2.57 14.02
N SER A 96 3.65 3.80 13.60
CA SER A 96 3.14 4.15 12.26
C SER A 96 4.26 4.17 11.22
N LEU A 97 5.20 3.22 11.29
CA LEU A 97 6.41 3.18 10.47
C LEU A 97 6.41 1.98 9.54
N ALA A 98 6.85 2.22 8.31
CA ALA A 98 7.19 1.22 7.32
C ALA A 98 8.68 1.32 6.97
N MET A 99 9.33 0.19 6.80
CA MET A 99 10.74 0.11 6.40
C MET A 99 10.85 -0.71 5.13
N LYS A 100 11.46 -0.16 4.09
CA LYS A 100 11.70 -0.87 2.83
C LYS A 100 13.19 -1.20 2.71
N GLU A 101 13.48 -2.46 2.45
CA GLU A 101 14.82 -2.99 2.22
C GLU A 101 14.92 -3.55 0.80
N TYR A 102 16.09 -3.40 0.18
CA TYR A 102 16.36 -3.82 -1.19
C TYR A 102 17.37 -5.00 -1.28
N GLY A 103 17.72 -5.62 -0.16
CA GLY A 103 18.76 -6.66 -0.10
C GLY A 103 20.18 -6.11 -0.36
N ASN A 104 21.18 -7.00 -0.29
CA ASN A 104 22.61 -6.62 -0.30
C ASN A 104 23.21 -6.42 -1.71
N ASN A 105 22.44 -5.96 -2.69
CA ASN A 105 22.94 -5.69 -4.04
C ASN A 105 23.19 -4.19 -4.22
N ALA A 106 24.42 -3.82 -4.58
CA ALA A 106 24.83 -2.41 -4.75
C ALA A 106 23.94 -1.64 -5.75
N THR A 107 23.51 -2.28 -6.85
CA THR A 107 22.58 -1.68 -7.81
C THR A 107 21.23 -1.38 -7.15
N LEU A 108 20.76 -2.29 -6.29
CA LEU A 108 19.50 -2.12 -5.58
C LEU A 108 19.59 -1.02 -4.51
N ARG A 109 20.76 -0.84 -3.87
CA ARG A 109 21.02 0.30 -2.97
C ARG A 109 20.90 1.64 -3.70
N THR A 110 21.51 1.78 -4.87
CA THR A 110 21.38 3.01 -5.68
C THR A 110 19.94 3.27 -6.08
N ASN A 111 19.19 2.22 -6.46
CA ASN A 111 17.77 2.32 -6.77
C ASN A 111 16.92 2.77 -5.58
N LEU A 112 17.20 2.25 -4.38
CA LEU A 112 16.52 2.63 -3.14
C LEU A 112 16.74 4.12 -2.82
N LEU A 113 17.98 4.62 -2.95
CA LEU A 113 18.28 6.03 -2.71
C LEU A 113 17.61 6.94 -3.74
N HIS A 114 17.55 6.50 -5.00
CA HIS A 114 16.84 7.21 -6.04
C HIS A 114 15.33 7.26 -5.77
N GLU A 115 14.70 6.14 -5.39
CA GLU A 115 13.29 6.09 -5.00
C GLU A 115 13.00 7.01 -3.80
N ALA A 116 13.87 7.01 -2.79
CA ALA A 116 13.74 7.90 -1.64
C ALA A 116 13.80 9.39 -2.04
N SER A 117 14.68 9.75 -2.98
CA SER A 117 14.79 11.11 -3.52
C SER A 117 13.53 11.54 -4.27
N LEU A 118 13.00 10.65 -5.13
CA LEU A 118 11.75 10.88 -5.85
C LEU A 118 10.57 11.05 -4.87
N HIS A 119 10.45 10.16 -3.88
CA HIS A 119 9.41 10.23 -2.86
C HIS A 119 9.46 11.55 -2.09
N ARG A 120 10.65 11.99 -1.69
CA ARG A 120 10.83 13.28 -1.01
C ARG A 120 10.41 14.45 -1.89
N SER A 121 10.70 14.38 -3.19
CA SER A 121 10.28 15.41 -4.15
C SER A 121 8.76 15.48 -4.27
N VAL A 122 8.08 14.33 -4.35
CA VAL A 122 6.61 14.24 -4.35
C VAL A 122 6.03 14.79 -3.05
N TYR A 123 6.52 14.33 -1.90
CA TYR A 123 6.06 14.81 -0.58
C TYR A 123 6.20 16.33 -0.48
N ASN A 124 7.36 16.88 -0.84
CA ASN A 124 7.62 18.32 -0.80
C ASN A 124 6.70 19.10 -1.74
N ALA A 125 6.40 18.57 -2.93
CA ALA A 125 5.47 19.22 -3.85
C ALA A 125 4.06 19.27 -3.25
N PHE A 126 3.54 18.16 -2.72
CA PHE A 126 2.23 18.13 -2.07
C PHE A 126 2.19 19.07 -0.86
N ALA A 127 3.20 19.04 0.02
CA ALA A 127 3.27 19.94 1.17
C ALA A 127 3.30 21.42 0.77
N LYS A 128 4.04 21.78 -0.29
CA LYS A 128 4.15 23.16 -0.79
C LYS A 128 2.83 23.67 -1.35
N TYR A 129 2.10 22.86 -2.11
CA TYR A 129 0.88 23.28 -2.78
C TYR A 129 -0.41 23.00 -1.99
N ASP A 130 -0.34 22.27 -0.87
CA ASP A 130 -1.49 21.96 -0.01
C ASP A 130 -2.26 23.21 0.42
N VAL A 131 -1.53 24.27 0.80
CA VAL A 131 -2.09 25.55 1.25
C VAL A 131 -2.88 26.26 0.15
N ILE A 132 -2.46 26.11 -1.11
CA ILE A 132 -3.05 26.81 -2.25
C ILE A 132 -4.23 26.03 -2.82
N ILE A 133 -4.09 24.72 -2.92
CA ILE A 133 -5.06 23.85 -3.60
C ILE A 133 -6.10 23.29 -2.61
N GLY A 134 -5.78 23.26 -1.31
CA GLY A 134 -6.61 22.60 -0.30
C GLY A 134 -6.72 21.10 -0.57
N SER A 135 -5.60 20.44 -0.89
CA SER A 135 -5.59 19.04 -1.28
C SER A 135 -5.89 18.12 -0.10
N GLU A 136 -6.92 17.30 -0.21
CA GLU A 136 -7.18 16.26 0.80
C GLU A 136 -6.23 15.05 0.68
N VAL A 137 -5.37 15.02 -0.35
CA VAL A 137 -4.41 13.93 -0.55
C VAL A 137 -3.21 14.12 0.38
N LYS A 138 -2.96 13.13 1.23
CA LYS A 138 -1.78 13.06 2.10
C LYS A 138 -0.79 12.03 1.57
N VAL A 139 0.44 12.48 1.35
CA VAL A 139 1.57 11.64 0.93
C VAL A 139 2.30 11.16 2.18
N PRO A 140 2.56 9.85 2.35
CA PRO A 140 3.30 9.35 3.50
C PRO A 140 4.65 10.05 3.67
N GLN A 141 5.01 10.46 4.88
CA GLN A 141 6.28 11.14 5.12
C GLN A 141 7.48 10.19 5.00
N LEU A 142 8.56 10.67 4.36
CA LEU A 142 9.85 9.99 4.38
C LEU A 142 10.68 10.47 5.58
N PHE A 143 10.93 9.61 6.56
CA PHE A 143 11.66 10.00 7.77
C PHE A 143 13.16 10.02 7.55
N ARG A 144 13.76 8.87 7.21
CA ARG A 144 15.22 8.75 7.04
C ARG A 144 15.64 7.54 6.22
N ILE A 145 16.90 7.53 5.83
CA ILE A 145 17.60 6.36 5.28
C ILE A 145 18.43 5.78 6.43
N ILE A 146 18.29 4.49 6.67
CA ILE A 146 19.05 3.71 7.65
C ILE A 146 20.17 3.02 6.89
N LEU A 147 21.41 3.22 7.30
CA LEU A 147 22.58 2.56 6.72
C LEU A 147 22.93 1.29 7.52
N ASP A 148 23.74 0.43 6.94
CA ASP A 148 24.28 -0.78 7.58
C ASP A 148 25.13 -0.49 8.82
N THR A 149 25.67 0.72 8.92
CA THR A 149 26.45 1.23 10.06
C THR A 149 25.63 2.03 11.07
N ASP A 150 24.31 2.14 10.89
CA ASP A 150 23.44 2.93 11.78
C ASP A 150 23.20 2.19 13.11
N THR A 151 23.28 2.92 14.23
CA THR A 151 22.97 2.43 15.59
C THR A 151 21.57 1.82 15.73
N PHE A 152 20.66 2.11 14.78
CA PHE A 152 19.37 1.44 14.63
C PHE A 152 19.48 -0.09 14.73
N TRP A 153 20.53 -0.66 14.12
CA TRP A 153 20.71 -2.10 14.07
C TRP A 153 21.02 -2.69 15.45
N ASP A 154 21.75 -1.97 16.30
CA ASP A 154 22.11 -2.44 17.65
C ASP A 154 20.85 -2.75 18.48
N GLU A 155 19.80 -1.93 18.32
CA GLU A 155 18.56 -2.06 19.08
C GLU A 155 17.50 -2.94 18.40
N ASN A 156 17.50 -3.02 17.07
CA ASN A 156 16.38 -3.57 16.30
C ASN A 156 16.71 -4.86 15.54
N LEU A 157 17.98 -5.22 15.36
CA LEU A 157 18.38 -6.38 14.54
C LEU A 157 17.75 -7.68 15.04
N SER A 158 17.69 -7.88 16.37
CA SER A 158 17.07 -9.08 16.98
C SER A 158 15.55 -9.16 16.77
N LYS A 159 14.90 -8.04 16.45
CA LYS A 159 13.44 -7.92 16.27
C LYS A 159 12.99 -8.25 14.84
N PHE A 160 13.92 -8.34 13.89
CA PHE A 160 13.61 -8.77 12.52
C PHE A 160 13.38 -10.29 12.43
N PRO A 161 12.65 -10.75 11.40
CA PRO A 161 12.61 -12.16 11.04
C PRO A 161 14.02 -12.69 10.80
N THR A 162 14.28 -13.96 11.13
CA THR A 162 15.62 -14.57 11.15
C THR A 162 16.39 -14.33 9.84
N GLU A 163 15.71 -14.44 8.71
CA GLU A 163 16.26 -14.26 7.36
C GLU A 163 16.72 -12.82 7.03
N TYR A 164 16.27 -11.82 7.80
CA TYR A 164 16.63 -10.40 7.64
C TYR A 164 17.45 -9.87 8.82
N ARG A 165 18.03 -10.74 9.65
CA ARG A 165 18.91 -10.35 10.77
C ARG A 165 20.33 -10.04 10.31
N GLN A 166 20.45 -9.24 9.26
CA GLN A 166 21.72 -8.69 8.81
C GLN A 166 21.54 -7.18 8.58
N PRO A 167 22.45 -6.33 9.10
CA PRO A 167 22.42 -4.91 8.79
C PRO A 167 22.47 -4.65 7.29
N GLY A 168 21.71 -3.66 6.84
CA GLY A 168 21.59 -3.29 5.44
C GLY A 168 21.17 -1.84 5.27
N THR A 169 20.94 -1.43 4.02
CA THR A 169 20.36 -0.11 3.74
C THR A 169 18.83 -0.21 3.67
N MET A 170 18.13 0.59 4.46
CA MET A 170 16.67 0.66 4.48
C MET A 170 16.18 2.10 4.34
N VAL A 171 14.98 2.27 3.81
CA VAL A 171 14.26 3.54 3.89
C VAL A 171 13.13 3.41 4.90
N GLN A 172 13.10 4.34 5.85
CA GLN A 172 12.06 4.46 6.86
C GLN A 172 11.08 5.57 6.47
N MET A 173 9.80 5.22 6.41
CA MET A 173 8.71 6.11 5.99
C MET A 173 7.46 5.90 6.85
N GLU A 174 6.53 6.82 6.74
CA GLU A 174 5.20 6.70 7.33
C GLU A 174 4.45 5.55 6.69
N ARG A 175 3.75 4.80 7.53
CA ARG A 175 2.99 3.64 7.11
C ARG A 175 1.54 3.98 6.85
N ILE A 176 1.05 3.61 5.68
CA ILE A 176 -0.39 3.49 5.43
C ILE A 176 -0.90 2.24 6.14
N LEU A 177 -1.77 2.43 7.13
CA LEU A 177 -2.34 1.33 7.90
C LEU A 177 -3.30 0.50 7.04
N PRO A 178 -3.38 -0.83 7.24
CA PRO A 178 -4.29 -1.67 6.50
C PRO A 178 -5.74 -1.25 6.78
N LEU A 179 -6.53 -1.15 5.71
CA LEU A 179 -7.95 -0.80 5.86
C LEU A 179 -8.71 -1.91 6.64
N PRO A 180 -9.64 -1.53 7.52
CA PRO A 180 -10.58 -2.45 8.16
C PRO A 180 -11.20 -3.44 7.17
N LYS A 181 -11.42 -4.68 7.62
CA LYS A 181 -11.90 -5.79 6.79
C LYS A 181 -13.18 -5.43 6.02
N ILE A 182 -14.12 -4.72 6.67
CA ILE A 182 -15.37 -4.29 6.05
C ILE A 182 -15.14 -3.34 4.86
N ILE A 183 -14.22 -2.38 4.99
CA ILE A 183 -13.88 -1.44 3.90
C ILE A 183 -13.20 -2.18 2.75
N ARG A 184 -12.24 -3.09 3.06
CA ARG A 184 -11.58 -3.91 2.04
C ARG A 184 -12.59 -4.75 1.27
N ARG A 185 -13.54 -5.38 1.95
CA ARG A 185 -14.65 -6.12 1.34
C ARG A 185 -15.45 -5.22 0.39
N SER A 186 -15.85 -4.02 0.85
CA SER A 186 -16.61 -3.09 0.02
C SER A 186 -15.83 -2.66 -1.22
N LEU A 187 -14.53 -2.40 -1.09
CA LEU A 187 -13.65 -2.06 -2.22
C LEU A 187 -13.55 -3.19 -3.25
N ILE A 188 -13.48 -4.45 -2.80
CA ILE A 188 -13.46 -5.61 -3.70
C ILE A 188 -14.78 -5.69 -4.47
N VAL A 189 -15.91 -5.64 -3.76
CA VAL A 189 -17.24 -5.74 -4.39
C VAL A 189 -17.47 -4.63 -5.44
N GLN A 190 -16.94 -3.43 -5.22
CA GLN A 190 -17.17 -2.28 -6.11
C GLN A 190 -16.18 -2.16 -7.26
N PHE A 191 -14.92 -2.51 -7.06
CA PHE A 191 -13.84 -2.17 -8.00
C PHE A 191 -13.06 -3.36 -8.52
N TYR A 192 -13.34 -4.58 -8.05
CA TYR A 192 -12.65 -5.74 -8.57
C TYR A 192 -13.10 -6.01 -10.02
N PRO A 193 -12.17 -6.13 -10.98
CA PRO A 193 -12.51 -6.32 -12.37
C PRO A 193 -13.15 -7.71 -12.56
N ASN A 194 -14.40 -7.73 -13.00
CA ASN A 194 -15.12 -8.97 -13.28
C ASN A 194 -16.00 -8.87 -14.54
N ASN A 195 -15.56 -8.10 -15.54
CA ASN A 195 -16.24 -7.97 -16.84
C ASN A 195 -17.75 -7.63 -16.75
N GLY A 196 -18.15 -6.87 -15.74
CA GLY A 196 -19.56 -6.51 -15.48
C GLY A 196 -20.37 -7.55 -14.71
N VAL A 197 -19.81 -8.72 -14.41
CA VAL A 197 -20.44 -9.74 -13.56
C VAL A 197 -20.19 -9.38 -12.08
N PRO A 198 -21.21 -9.39 -11.21
CA PRO A 198 -20.98 -9.24 -9.78
C PRO A 198 -20.17 -10.41 -9.23
N LEU A 199 -19.17 -10.14 -8.38
CA LEU A 199 -18.49 -11.21 -7.64
C LEU A 199 -19.46 -11.87 -6.66
N ASP A 200 -19.44 -13.20 -6.59
CA ASP A 200 -20.14 -13.93 -5.54
C ASP A 200 -19.42 -13.78 -4.18
N ALA A 201 -20.14 -14.08 -3.10
CA ALA A 201 -19.64 -13.88 -1.75
C ALA A 201 -18.38 -14.73 -1.43
N ASN A 202 -18.26 -15.93 -1.99
CA ASN A 202 -17.13 -16.81 -1.74
C ASN A 202 -15.88 -16.25 -2.42
N SER A 203 -15.99 -15.82 -3.68
CA SER A 203 -14.90 -15.15 -4.39
C SER A 203 -14.39 -13.92 -3.64
N VAL A 204 -15.30 -13.11 -3.10
CA VAL A 204 -14.93 -11.94 -2.28
C VAL A 204 -14.16 -12.36 -1.02
N ASP A 205 -14.62 -13.41 -0.32
CA ASP A 205 -13.95 -13.88 0.89
C ASP A 205 -12.60 -14.53 0.62
N GLU A 206 -12.44 -15.26 -0.48
CA GLU A 206 -11.16 -15.79 -0.94
C GLU A 206 -10.14 -14.67 -1.17
N ILE A 207 -10.51 -13.64 -1.95
CA ILE A 207 -9.64 -12.47 -2.20
C ILE A 207 -9.30 -11.74 -0.90
N LEU A 208 -10.29 -11.60 -0.01
CA LEU A 208 -10.15 -10.84 1.23
C LEU A 208 -9.26 -11.53 2.28
N ASN A 209 -9.25 -12.86 2.28
CA ASN A 209 -8.49 -13.71 3.19
C ASN A 209 -7.09 -14.07 2.66
N GLU A 210 -6.78 -13.75 1.39
CA GLU A 210 -5.42 -13.87 0.87
C GLU A 210 -4.47 -12.96 1.68
N THR A 211 -3.58 -13.56 2.48
CA THR A 211 -2.69 -12.86 3.40
C THR A 211 -1.78 -11.87 2.69
N ALA A 212 -1.34 -12.21 1.46
CA ALA A 212 -0.55 -11.35 0.60
C ALA A 212 -1.24 -10.03 0.23
N ASN A 213 -2.58 -9.97 0.30
CA ASN A 213 -3.38 -8.79 -0.04
C ASN A 213 -3.75 -7.95 1.19
N LYS A 214 -3.38 -8.39 2.40
CA LYS A 214 -3.82 -7.75 3.65
C LYS A 214 -3.22 -6.36 3.86
N HIS A 215 -1.95 -6.20 3.50
CA HIS A 215 -1.17 -4.97 3.74
C HIS A 215 -0.97 -4.15 2.47
N CYS A 216 -0.75 -4.81 1.33
CA CYS A 216 -0.68 -4.20 0.01
C CYS A 216 -1.60 -5.01 -0.91
N LYS A 217 -2.48 -4.36 -1.68
CA LYS A 217 -3.20 -5.07 -2.73
C LYS A 217 -2.17 -5.53 -3.77
N LYS A 218 -1.80 -6.82 -3.81
CA LYS A 218 -1.12 -7.35 -4.98
C LYS A 218 -2.15 -7.32 -6.10
N ASN A 219 -1.89 -6.55 -7.14
CA ASN A 219 -2.66 -6.61 -8.36
C ASN A 219 -2.25 -7.89 -9.11
N LYS A 220 -2.65 -9.07 -8.61
CA LYS A 220 -2.43 -10.35 -9.29
C LYS A 220 -3.15 -10.41 -10.65
N ALA A 221 -4.14 -9.55 -10.86
CA ALA A 221 -5.05 -9.58 -12.01
C ALA A 221 -4.71 -8.59 -13.13
N MET A 222 -3.60 -7.87 -13.07
CA MET A 222 -3.17 -7.06 -14.21
C MET A 222 -2.24 -7.91 -15.09
N HIS A 223 -2.81 -8.93 -15.73
CA HIS A 223 -2.22 -9.43 -16.97
C HIS A 223 -1.99 -8.21 -17.87
N PRO A 224 -0.82 -8.09 -18.53
CA PRO A 224 -0.60 -6.99 -19.45
C PRO A 224 -1.74 -7.01 -20.47
N LEU A 225 -2.52 -5.92 -20.53
CA LEU A 225 -3.39 -5.68 -21.68
C LEU A 225 -2.51 -5.89 -22.92
N PRO A 226 -2.94 -6.71 -23.89
CA PRO A 226 -2.17 -6.85 -25.12
C PRO A 226 -1.97 -5.45 -25.68
N LEU A 227 -0.70 -5.07 -25.89
CA LEU A 227 -0.37 -3.89 -26.67
C LEU A 227 -1.15 -4.05 -27.97
N ILE A 228 -2.09 -3.13 -28.23
CA ILE A 228 -2.69 -2.99 -29.55
C ILE A 228 -1.56 -2.50 -30.44
N THR A 229 -0.86 -3.43 -31.08
CA THR A 229 -0.03 -3.14 -32.24
C THR A 229 -0.98 -2.66 -33.32
N GLN A 230 -1.07 -1.34 -33.49
CA GLN A 230 -1.64 -0.76 -34.68
C GLN A 230 -0.76 -1.18 -35.85
N THR A 231 -1.22 -2.16 -36.63
CA THR A 231 -0.67 -2.44 -37.95
C THR A 231 -0.94 -1.22 -38.85
N PRO A 232 0.08 -0.63 -39.48
CA PRO A 232 -0.15 0.40 -40.48
C PRO A 232 -0.84 -0.26 -41.67
N THR A 233 -2.03 0.23 -42.00
CA THR A 233 -2.72 -0.14 -43.24
C THR A 233 -2.15 0.76 -44.34
N ASP A 234 -1.06 0.32 -44.96
CA ASP A 234 -0.56 0.95 -46.18
C ASP A 234 -1.43 0.51 -47.36
N GLN A 235 -2.41 1.34 -47.71
CA GLN A 235 -2.99 1.38 -49.05
C GLN A 235 -2.69 2.75 -49.66
N HIS A 236 -1.61 2.83 -50.44
CA HIS A 236 -1.49 3.84 -51.48
C HIS A 236 -0.95 3.20 -52.76
N THR A 237 -1.87 2.94 -53.67
CA THR A 237 -1.61 2.61 -55.07
C THR A 237 -1.24 3.91 -55.81
N PRO A 238 -0.12 3.99 -56.54
CA PRO A 238 0.09 5.03 -57.52
C PRO A 238 -0.27 4.50 -58.92
N GLN A 239 -1.36 5.02 -59.49
CA GLN A 239 -1.55 5.06 -60.93
C GLN A 239 -0.69 6.20 -61.50
N GLY A 240 0.23 5.88 -62.40
CA GLY A 240 1.08 6.86 -63.06
C GLY A 240 1.65 6.30 -64.36
N THR A 241 0.81 6.31 -65.40
CA THR A 241 1.14 6.02 -66.79
C THR A 241 2.10 7.08 -67.34
N HIS A 242 3.25 6.68 -67.90
CA HIS A 242 4.04 7.52 -68.80
C HIS A 242 4.42 6.75 -70.08
N PRO A 243 4.28 7.38 -71.27
CA PRO A 243 4.58 6.76 -72.55
C PRO A 243 6.06 6.84 -72.91
N ALA A 244 6.50 5.84 -73.69
CA ALA A 244 7.83 5.72 -74.26
C ALA A 244 8.09 6.77 -75.35
N THR A 245 9.20 7.50 -75.25
CA THR A 245 9.79 8.25 -76.36
C THR A 245 11.06 7.56 -76.84
N SER A 246 10.98 7.15 -78.10
CA SER A 246 12.08 6.70 -78.95
C SER A 246 13.12 7.80 -79.14
N SER A 247 14.41 7.46 -79.14
CA SER A 247 15.46 8.29 -79.71
C SER A 247 16.51 7.40 -80.34
N THR A 248 16.50 7.45 -81.66
CA THR A 248 17.38 6.84 -82.64
C THR A 248 18.78 7.47 -82.57
N LEU A 249 19.80 6.61 -82.57
CA LEU A 249 21.20 6.97 -82.82
C LEU A 249 21.54 6.47 -84.23
N SER A 250 21.99 7.36 -85.11
CA SER A 250 22.63 6.99 -86.38
C SER A 250 23.84 7.90 -86.58
N LEU A 251 24.97 7.25 -86.86
CA LEU A 251 26.10 7.80 -87.61
C LEU A 251 25.67 8.05 -89.06
#